data_AF-A0A8T7EJF5-F1
#
_entry.id   AF-A0A8T7EJF5-F1
#
_cell.length_a   1.000
_cell.length_b   1.000
_cell.length_c   1.000
_cell.angle_alpha   90.00
_cell.angle_beta   90.00
_cell.angle_gamma   90.00
#
_symmetry.space_group_name_H-M   'P 1'
#
loop_
_entity.id
_entity.type
_entity.pdbx_description
1 polymer ?
#
loop_
_entity_poly.entity_id
_entity_poly.type
_entity_poly.pdbx_seq_one_letter_code
_entity_poly.pdbx_strand_id
1 'polypeptide(L)'
;MYGKTSAFTIHQTNPFNGGPQPRDLGREAITQTTCFTCAGTAWRSSHAGGLHGRGGRAWVSHPLTLRLSDLQRGFPAKTVEATLQCAGNRRA
;
A
#
# COMPACT_ATOMS: atom_id res chain seq x y z
N MET A 1 10.75 -10.99 -6.20
CA MET A 1 10.29 -9.80 -6.96
C MET A 1 9.64 -8.83 -5.99
N TYR A 2 10.06 -7.56 -5.90
CA TYR A 2 9.48 -6.54 -5.01
C TYR A 2 9.21 -6.94 -3.55
N GLY A 3 10.05 -7.80 -2.96
CA GLY A 3 9.86 -8.33 -1.60
C GLY A 3 8.70 -9.32 -1.46
N LYS A 4 8.10 -9.79 -2.56
CA LYS A 4 7.08 -10.85 -2.57
C LYS A 4 7.71 -12.24 -2.53
N THR A 5 7.01 -13.16 -1.86
CA THR A 5 7.37 -14.58 -1.82
C THR A 5 7.34 -15.19 -3.22
N SER A 6 8.03 -16.32 -3.41
CA SER A 6 7.97 -17.09 -4.65
C SER A 6 6.59 -17.69 -4.94
N ALA A 7 5.75 -17.87 -3.91
CA ALA A 7 4.39 -18.38 -4.04
C ALA A 7 3.39 -17.31 -4.51
N PHE A 8 3.77 -16.03 -4.54
CA PHE A 8 2.90 -14.92 -4.92
C PHE A 8 2.40 -15.04 -6.37
N THR A 9 1.09 -15.00 -6.57
CA THR A 9 0.48 -15.06 -7.90
C THR A 9 0.63 -13.71 -8.59
N ILE A 10 1.34 -13.67 -9.71
CA ILE A 10 1.48 -12.47 -10.53
C ILE A 10 0.37 -12.49 -11.58
N HIS A 11 -0.52 -11.49 -11.54
CA HIS A 11 -1.54 -11.29 -12.56
C HIS A 11 -1.04 -10.35 -13.67
N GLN A 12 -0.21 -9.37 -13.31
CA GLN A 12 0.39 -8.43 -14.24
C GLN A 12 1.75 -7.96 -13.72
N THR A 13 2.73 -7.84 -14.61
CA THR A 13 4.10 -7.44 -14.23
C THR A 13 4.29 -5.92 -14.29
N ASN A 14 3.61 -5.20 -15.18
CA ASN A 14 3.69 -3.75 -15.30
C ASN A 14 2.35 -3.10 -15.73
N PRO A 15 1.74 -2.24 -14.89
CA PRO A 15 2.00 -2.10 -13.46
C PRO A 15 1.87 -3.43 -12.71
N PHE A 16 2.62 -3.58 -11.62
CA PHE A 16 2.66 -4.83 -10.87
C PHE A 16 1.35 -5.09 -10.12
N ASN A 17 0.66 -6.16 -10.48
CA ASN A 17 -0.58 -6.60 -9.85
C ASN A 17 -0.51 -8.10 -9.53
N GLY A 18 -0.97 -8.46 -8.35
CA GLY A 18 -0.92 -9.84 -7.89
C GLY A 18 -1.42 -10.01 -6.46
N GLY A 19 -1.46 -11.24 -6.01
CA GLY A 19 -1.95 -11.58 -4.68
C GLY A 19 -1.44 -12.92 -4.17
N PRO A 20 -1.80 -13.27 -2.92
CA PRO A 20 -1.53 -14.59 -2.38
C PRO A 20 -2.26 -15.67 -3.17
N GLN A 21 -1.80 -16.92 -3.07
CA GLN A 21 -2.59 -18.05 -3.60
C GLN A 21 -3.87 -18.20 -2.78
N PRO A 22 -4.98 -18.67 -3.37
CA PRO A 22 -6.24 -18.87 -2.64
C PRO A 22 -6.09 -19.73 -1.38
N ARG A 23 -5.24 -20.76 -1.44
CA ARG A 23 -4.96 -21.67 -0.30
C ARG A 23 -4.22 -21.01 0.88
N ASP A 24 -3.66 -19.82 0.67
CA ASP A 24 -2.90 -19.07 1.67
C ASP A 24 -3.74 -17.94 2.31
N LEU A 25 -4.88 -17.58 1.69
CA LEU A 25 -5.83 -16.63 2.26
C LEU A 25 -6.50 -17.20 3.51
N GLY A 26 -6.63 -16.39 4.55
CA GLY A 26 -7.32 -16.76 5.80
C GLY A 26 -6.55 -17.71 6.71
N ARG A 27 -5.30 -18.09 6.38
CA ARG A 27 -4.45 -18.90 7.27
C ARG A 27 -4.06 -18.15 8.55
N GLU A 28 -3.81 -16.86 8.43
CA GLU A 28 -3.48 -15.95 9.52
C GLU A 28 -4.45 -14.77 9.49
N ALA A 29 -4.77 -14.21 10.66
CA ALA A 29 -5.63 -13.02 10.76
C ALA A 29 -5.00 -11.79 10.09
N ILE A 30 -3.67 -11.65 10.21
CA ILE A 30 -2.88 -10.60 9.56
C ILE A 30 -2.08 -11.23 8.42
N THR A 31 -2.39 -10.86 7.18
CA THR A 31 -1.64 -11.35 6.03
C THR A 31 -0.24 -10.73 6.01
N GLN A 32 0.80 -11.58 5.95
CA GLN A 32 2.20 -11.15 5.88
C GLN A 32 2.44 -10.22 4.68
N THR A 33 3.25 -9.17 4.86
CA THR A 33 3.57 -8.16 3.83
C THR A 33 4.08 -8.76 2.52
N THR A 34 4.85 -9.85 2.62
CA THR A 34 5.42 -10.60 1.50
C THR A 34 4.37 -11.33 0.66
N CYS A 35 3.15 -11.51 1.19
CA CYS A 35 1.99 -12.15 0.54
C CYS A 35 0.80 -11.20 0.34
N PHE A 36 0.79 -10.02 0.98
CA PHE A 36 -0.30 -9.04 0.85
C PHE A 36 -0.53 -8.60 -0.59
N THR A 37 -1.77 -8.40 -1.01
CA THR A 37 -2.14 -8.05 -2.38
C THR A 37 -1.46 -6.77 -2.89
N CYS A 38 -1.09 -6.72 -4.16
CA CYS A 38 -0.62 -5.52 -4.84
C CYS A 38 -1.56 -5.15 -5.98
N ALA A 39 -2.00 -3.89 -6.00
CA ALA A 39 -2.86 -3.32 -7.03
C ALA A 39 -2.25 -2.03 -7.59
N GLY A 40 -1.25 -2.16 -8.47
CA GLY A 40 -0.56 -1.02 -9.06
C GLY A 40 -1.34 -0.41 -10.23
N THR A 41 -1.45 0.92 -10.26
CA THR A 41 -2.06 1.67 -11.38
C THR A 41 -1.03 2.37 -12.27
N ALA A 42 0.21 2.52 -11.80
CA ALA A 42 1.30 3.18 -12.52
C ALA A 42 2.64 2.53 -12.16
N TRP A 43 3.70 2.98 -12.84
CA TRP A 43 5.06 2.59 -12.50
C TRP A 43 5.39 2.93 -11.04
N ARG A 44 6.07 2.01 -10.36
CA ARG A 44 6.49 2.24 -8.98
C ARG A 44 7.67 3.20 -8.97
N SER A 45 7.43 4.44 -8.55
CA SER A 45 8.49 5.41 -8.28
C SER A 45 9.40 4.92 -7.15
N SER A 46 10.72 4.91 -7.38
CA SER A 46 11.71 4.73 -6.32
C SER A 46 11.81 6.04 -5.53
N HIS A 47 11.13 6.12 -4.38
CA HIS A 47 11.33 7.24 -3.46
C HIS A 47 12.40 6.86 -2.44
N ALA A 48 13.53 7.56 -2.47
CA ALA A 48 14.51 7.52 -1.38
C ALA A 48 13.96 8.37 -0.22
N GLY A 49 13.24 7.74 0.70
CA GLY A 49 12.93 8.26 2.05
C GLY A 49 12.06 9.52 2.19
N GLY A 50 11.72 10.22 1.10
CA GLY A 50 10.96 11.47 1.15
C GLY A 50 9.49 11.28 0.79
N LEU A 51 8.59 11.42 1.76
CA LEU A 51 7.18 11.71 1.49
C LEU A 51 7.08 13.16 0.99
N HIS A 52 6.67 13.33 -0.27
CA HIS A 52 6.31 14.63 -0.80
C HIS A 52 4.82 14.85 -0.51
N GLY A 53 4.52 15.68 0.50
CA GLY A 53 3.15 16.04 0.84
C GLY A 53 2.45 16.70 -0.35
N ARG A 54 1.44 16.03 -0.91
CA ARG A 54 0.48 16.68 -1.81
C ARG A 54 -0.63 17.27 -0.95
N GLY A 55 -0.61 18.59 -0.84
CA GLY A 55 -1.50 19.37 0.04
C GLY A 55 -2.98 19.06 -0.15
N GLY A 56 -3.68 18.85 0.96
CA GLY A 56 -5.12 18.74 0.98
C GLY A 56 -5.75 20.08 0.57
N ARG A 57 -6.42 20.12 -0.59
CA ARG A 57 -7.35 21.20 -0.90
C ARG A 57 -8.66 20.93 -0.17
N ALA A 58 -8.75 21.42 1.05
CA ALA A 58 -9.94 21.97 1.67
C ALA A 58 -9.56 22.38 3.10
N TRP A 59 -9.92 23.60 3.51
CA TRP A 59 -9.72 24.22 4.84
C TRP A 59 -8.37 24.87 5.16
N VAL A 60 -7.34 24.75 4.31
CA VAL A 60 -6.08 25.48 4.52
C VAL A 60 -5.98 26.64 3.53
N SER A 61 -5.76 27.86 4.02
CA SER A 61 -5.61 29.06 3.19
C SER A 61 -4.35 29.03 2.33
N HIS A 62 -3.37 28.18 2.67
CA HIS A 62 -2.10 28.03 1.97
C HIS A 62 -1.68 26.54 1.93
N PRO A 63 -0.90 26.10 0.92
CA PRO A 63 -0.42 24.73 0.85
C PRO A 63 0.40 24.33 2.07
N LEU A 64 0.05 23.20 2.70
CA LEU A 64 0.83 22.61 3.78
C LEU A 64 1.83 21.59 3.21
N THR A 65 3.11 21.81 3.48
CA THR A 65 4.20 20.89 3.13
C THR A 65 4.70 20.19 4.39
N LEU A 66 4.55 18.87 4.45
CA LEU A 66 5.00 18.04 5.57
C LEU A 66 6.08 17.06 5.12
N ARG A 67 7.15 16.95 5.91
CA ARG A 67 8.14 15.87 5.82
C ARG A 67 7.61 14.64 6.57
N LEU A 68 8.18 13.46 6.29
CA LEU A 68 7.87 12.24 7.05
C LEU A 68 8.12 12.44 8.56
N SER A 69 9.19 13.16 8.94
CA SER A 69 9.48 13.49 10.33
C SER A 69 8.37 14.29 11.02
N ASP A 70 7.72 15.19 10.28
CA ASP A 70 6.65 16.03 10.80
C ASP A 70 5.41 15.19 11.06
N LEU A 71 5.12 14.23 10.18
CA LEU A 71 4.04 13.25 10.36
C LEU A 71 4.28 12.33 11.56
N GLN A 72 5.52 11.85 11.74
CA GLN A 72 5.87 10.91 12.82
C GLN A 72 5.90 11.55 14.20
N ARG A 73 6.30 12.83 14.31
CA ARG A 73 6.42 13.54 15.59
C ARG A 73 5.23 14.42 15.91
N GLY A 74 4.56 14.96 14.90
CA GLY A 74 3.48 15.93 15.05
C GLY A 74 2.10 15.32 15.34
N PHE A 75 1.94 14.01 15.14
CA PHE A 75 0.65 13.32 15.31
C PHE A 75 0.80 12.09 16.20
N PRO A 76 -0.12 11.83 17.14
CA PRO A 76 -0.12 10.60 17.92
C PRO A 76 -0.26 9.37 17.02
N ALA A 77 0.63 8.40 17.19
CA ALA A 77 0.53 7.13 16.47
C ALA A 77 -0.76 6.37 16.85
N LYS A 78 -1.43 5.80 15.85
CA LYS A 78 -2.58 4.92 16.01
C LYS A 78 -2.41 3.69 15.13
N THR A 79 -2.63 2.52 15.71
CA THR A 79 -2.59 1.24 15.01
C THR A 79 -4.03 0.76 14.81
N VAL A 80 -4.36 0.37 13.58
CA VAL A 80 -5.69 -0.14 13.20
C VAL A 80 -5.50 -1.40 12.38
N GLU A 81 -6.14 -2.48 12.80
CA GLU A 81 -6.27 -3.69 11.98
C GLU A 81 -7.41 -3.48 10.99
N ALA A 82 -7.08 -3.44 9.70
CA ALA A 82 -8.04 -3.20 8.64
C ALA A 82 -7.75 -4.09 7.44
N THR A 83 -8.79 -4.74 6.93
CA THR A 83 -8.72 -5.47 5.65
C THR A 83 -8.83 -4.48 4.50
N LEU A 84 -7.88 -4.54 3.56
CA LEU A 84 -7.98 -3.83 2.29
C LEU A 84 -8.48 -4.78 1.21
N GLN A 85 -9.55 -4.39 0.52
CA GLN A 85 -10.11 -5.17 -0.58
C GLN A 85 -10.20 -4.31 -1.84
N CYS A 86 -9.63 -4.81 -2.94
CA CYS A 86 -9.77 -4.16 -4.23
C CYS A 86 -11.22 -4.28 -4.75
N ALA A 87 -11.77 -3.22 -5.33
CA ALA A 87 -13.09 -3.25 -5.96
C ALA A 87 -13.20 -4.27 -7.11
N GLY A 88 -12.07 -4.62 -7.74
CA GLY A 88 -12.00 -5.67 -8.75
C GLY A 88 -11.89 -7.09 -8.19
N ASN A 89 -11.99 -7.30 -6.88
CA ASN A 89 -11.96 -8.65 -6.30
C ASN A 89 -13.11 -9.50 -6.88
N ARG A 90 -12.81 -10.74 -7.28
CA ARG A 90 -13.76 -11.67 -7.92
C ARG A 90 -14.38 -11.18 -9.25
N ARG A 91 -13.69 -10.33 -10.00
CA ARG A 91 -14.12 -9.91 -11.35
C ARG A 91 -13.94 -10.98 -12.43
N ALA A 92 -13.10 -11.99 -12.18
CA ALA A 92 -12.80 -13.09 -13.10
C ALA A 92 -13.98 -14.06 -13.22
#